data_AF-A0A5B0MYY4-F1
#
_entry.id   AF-A0A5B0MYY4-F1
#
_cell.length_a   1.000
_cell.length_b   1.000
_cell.length_c   1.000
_cell.angle_alpha   90.00
_cell.angle_beta   90.00
_cell.angle_gamma   90.00
#
_symmetry.space_group_name_H-M   'P 1'
#
loop_
_entity.id
_entity.type
_entity.pdbx_description
1 polymer ?
#
loop_
_entity_poly.entity_id
_entity_poly.type
_entity_poly.pdbx_seq_one_letter_code
_entity_poly.pdbx_strand_id
1 'polypeptide(L)' 'MGKVHGSLARAGKVRSQCPKVAKQERTKKKLQGRAKKRCLYNNRFAITTPQGGRRKMNPAPAGKMG' A
#
# COMPACT_ATOMS: atom_id res chain seq x y z
N MET A 1 1.34 -39.63 10.30
CA MET A 1 0.53 -38.49 9.81
C MET A 1 1.37 -37.72 8.80
N GLY A 2 1.25 -38.06 7.51
CA GLY A 2 2.15 -37.59 6.45
C GLY A 2 1.81 -36.21 5.90
N LYS A 3 2.69 -35.67 5.05
CA LYS A 3 2.41 -34.48 4.23
C LYS A 3 1.23 -34.78 3.29
N VAL A 4 0.13 -34.05 3.45
CA VAL A 4 -1.06 -34.17 2.59
C VAL A 4 -1.22 -32.88 1.76
N HIS A 5 -1.39 -33.02 0.45
CA HIS A 5 -1.55 -31.91 -0.51
C HIS A 5 -3.01 -31.48 -0.64
N GLY A 6 -3.25 -30.15 -0.80
CA GLY A 6 -4.53 -29.44 -0.98
C GLY A 6 -5.86 -30.21 -0.73
N SER A 7 -6.55 -29.93 0.38
CA SER A 7 -7.82 -30.56 0.78
C SER A 7 -8.77 -29.47 1.28
N LEU A 8 -10.08 -29.72 1.21
CA LEU A 8 -11.11 -28.76 1.63
C LEU A 8 -10.96 -28.32 3.09
N ALA A 9 -10.41 -29.18 3.95
CA ALA A 9 -10.11 -28.87 5.35
C ALA A 9 -9.08 -27.74 5.54
N ARG A 10 -8.36 -27.33 4.49
CA ARG A 10 -7.40 -26.21 4.51
C ARG A 10 -7.97 -24.89 4.00
N ALA A 11 -9.27 -24.84 3.67
CA ALA A 11 -9.93 -23.59 3.27
C ALA A 11 -9.77 -22.52 4.36
N GLY A 12 -9.39 -21.30 3.96
CA GLY A 12 -9.21 -20.19 4.89
C GLY A 12 -7.94 -20.21 5.75
N LYS A 13 -7.09 -21.26 5.69
CA LYS A 13 -5.88 -21.44 6.51
C LYS A 13 -5.02 -20.17 6.63
N VAL A 14 -4.73 -19.53 5.50
CA VAL A 14 -3.84 -18.36 5.47
C VAL A 14 -4.48 -17.15 6.15
N ARG A 15 -5.78 -16.90 5.88
CA ARG A 15 -6.49 -15.75 6.43
C ARG A 15 -6.72 -15.87 7.94
N SER A 16 -6.93 -17.08 8.45
CA SER A 16 -7.06 -17.33 9.89
C SER A 16 -5.71 -17.29 10.62
N GLN A 17 -4.62 -17.67 9.94
CA GLN A 17 -3.27 -17.63 10.51
C GLN A 17 -2.68 -16.21 10.55
N CYS A 18 -3.05 -15.33 9.60
CA CYS A 18 -2.55 -13.96 9.59
C CYS A 18 -2.96 -13.21 10.87
N PRO A 19 -2.02 -12.56 11.59
CA PRO A 19 -2.36 -11.77 12.77
C PRO A 19 -3.33 -10.65 12.39
N LYS A 20 -4.39 -10.47 13.18
CA LYS A 20 -5.39 -9.43 12.93
C LYS A 20 -4.84 -8.06 13.34
N VAL A 21 -4.21 -7.36 12.39
CA VAL A 21 -3.75 -5.99 12.62
C VAL A 21 -4.93 -5.02 12.48
N ALA A 22 -5.20 -4.27 13.54
CA ALA A 22 -6.22 -3.22 13.53
C ALA A 22 -5.81 -2.07 12.60
N LYS A 23 -6.80 -1.35 12.05
CA LYS A 23 -6.51 -0.18 11.23
C LYS A 23 -5.97 0.92 12.13
N GLN A 24 -4.82 1.49 11.78
CA GLN A 24 -4.32 2.69 12.44
C GLN A 24 -5.30 3.86 12.22
N GLU A 25 -5.53 4.61 13.29
CA GLU A 25 -6.28 5.86 13.20
C GLU A 25 -5.50 6.87 12.34
N ARG A 26 -6.22 7.59 11.49
CA ARG A 26 -5.61 8.64 10.68
C ARG A 26 -5.62 9.93 11.47
N THR A 27 -4.45 10.53 11.65
CA THR A 27 -4.30 11.84 12.31
C THR A 27 -5.04 12.97 11.58
N LYS A 28 -5.26 12.84 10.26
CA LYS A 28 -6.01 13.82 9.46
C LYS A 28 -7.07 13.13 8.61
N LYS A 29 -8.23 13.77 8.50
CA LYS A 29 -9.29 13.35 7.56
C LYS A 29 -8.74 13.38 6.12
N LYS A 30 -9.18 12.44 5.29
CA LYS A 30 -8.79 12.42 3.87
C LYS A 30 -9.34 13.69 3.20
N LEU A 31 -8.49 14.41 2.46
CA LEU A 31 -8.93 15.51 1.62
C LEU A 31 -9.92 15.00 0.56
N GLN A 32 -11.01 15.74 0.33
CA GLN A 32 -12.06 15.41 -0.64
C GLN A 32 -12.22 16.53 -1.68
N GLY A 33 -12.85 16.20 -2.81
CA GLY A 33 -13.22 17.14 -3.87
C GLY A 33 -12.07 18.01 -4.39
N ARG A 34 -12.33 19.33 -4.46
CA ARG A 34 -11.40 20.34 -4.98
C ARG A 34 -10.09 20.39 -4.19
N ALA A 35 -10.15 20.26 -2.87
CA ALA A 35 -8.95 20.27 -2.02
C ALA A 35 -8.00 19.10 -2.35
N LYS A 36 -8.57 17.91 -2.62
CA LYS A 36 -7.79 16.75 -3.06
C LYS A 36 -7.14 16.98 -4.42
N LYS A 37 -7.86 17.57 -5.37
CA LYS A 37 -7.33 17.88 -6.71
C LYS A 37 -6.18 18.89 -6.64
N ARG A 38 -6.29 19.94 -5.82
CA ARG A 38 -5.20 20.90 -5.58
C ARG A 38 -3.96 20.23 -4.99
N CYS A 39 -4.13 19.40 -3.97
CA CYS A 39 -3.03 18.64 -3.37
C CYS A 39 -2.33 17.71 -4.37
N LEU A 40 -3.10 16.98 -5.19
CA LEU A 40 -2.54 16.11 -6.23
C LEU A 40 -1.77 16.88 -7.30
N TYR A 41 -2.28 18.03 -7.75
CA TYR A 41 -1.60 18.87 -8.74
C TYR A 41 -0.26 19.38 -8.18
N ASN A 42 -0.29 19.96 -6.98
CA ASN A 42 0.91 20.49 -6.34
C ASN A 42 1.99 19.40 -6.18
N ASN A 43 1.62 18.21 -5.67
CA ASN A 43 2.56 17.11 -5.44
C ASN A 43 3.13 16.53 -6.74
N ARG A 44 2.33 16.45 -7.80
CA ARG A 44 2.74 15.81 -9.07
C ARG A 44 3.50 16.73 -10.01
N PHE A 45 3.13 18.01 -10.05
CA PHE A 45 3.57 18.91 -11.11
C PHE A 45 4.29 20.15 -10.60
N ALA A 46 3.82 20.79 -9.53
CA ALA A 46 4.39 22.06 -9.08
C ALA A 46 5.66 21.89 -8.21
N ILE A 47 5.67 20.90 -7.30
CA ILE A 47 6.77 20.70 -6.35
C ILE A 47 7.83 19.72 -6.89
N THR A 48 7.42 18.72 -7.67
CA THR A 48 8.30 17.63 -8.13
C THR A 48 8.70 17.82 -9.59
N THR A 49 9.88 18.38 -9.82
CA THR A 49 10.54 18.41 -11.14
C THR A 49 11.17 17.05 -11.42
N PRO A 50 10.80 16.32 -12.48
CA PRO A 50 11.44 15.06 -12.81
C PRO A 50 12.88 15.32 -13.29
N GLN A 51 13.88 15.03 -12.45
CA GLN A 51 15.28 15.00 -12.89
C GLN A 51 15.53 13.74 -13.72
N GLY A 52 15.13 13.77 -14.99
CA GLY A 52 15.30 12.66 -15.93
C GLY A 52 14.36 11.46 -15.69
N GLY A 53 13.77 10.93 -16.76
CA GLY A 53 12.90 9.75 -16.71
C GLY A 53 11.43 10.00 -16.32
N ARG A 54 10.65 8.91 -16.28
CA ARG A 54 9.20 8.94 -15.96
C ARG A 54 8.99 9.08 -14.44
N ARG A 55 8.05 9.95 -14.03
CA ARG A 55 7.68 10.15 -12.61
C ARG A 55 7.23 8.83 -11.96
N LYS A 56 7.89 8.41 -10.88
CA LYS A 56 7.47 7.25 -10.06
C LYS A 56 6.47 7.69 -8.99
N MET A 57 5.35 6.99 -8.88
CA MET A 57 4.35 7.21 -7.83
C MET A 57 4.49 6.12 -6.78
N ASN A 58 4.50 6.50 -5.50
CA ASN A 58 4.68 5.58 -4.36
C ASN A 58 5.98 4.76 -4.43
N PRO A 59 7.17 5.41 -4.47
CA PRO A 59 8.42 4.68 -4.31
C PRO A 59 8.47 4.04 -2.92
N ALA A 60 8.65 2.72 -2.87
CA ALA A 60 8.95 2.05 -1.62
C ALA A 60 10.40 2.35 -1.23
N PRO A 61 10.71 2.51 0.07
CA PRO A 61 12.09 2.48 0.51
C PRO A 61 12.71 1.12 0.16
N ALA A 62 14.04 1.11 -0.01
CA ALA A 62 14.83 -0.10 -0.19
C ALA A 62 14.40 -1.17 0.82
N GLY A 63 14.04 -2.35 0.32
CA GLY A 63 13.69 -3.48 1.18
C GLY A 63 14.93 -4.10 1.79
N LYS A 64 14.79 -5.28 2.41
CA LYS A 64 15.95 -6.04 2.93
C LYS A 64 16.97 -6.44 1.85
N MET A 65 16.64 -6.29 0.56
CA MET A 65 17.55 -6.57 -0.56
C MET A 65 17.97 -5.32 -1.37
N GLY A 66 17.76 -4.11 -0.84
CA GLY A 66 18.03 -2.86 -1.58
C GLY A 66 16.85 -2.38 -2.41
#